data_AF-A0A8A3PBX5-F1
#
_entry.id   AF-A0A8A3PBX5-F1
#
_cell.length_a   1.000
_cell.length_b   1.000
_cell.length_c   1.000
_cell.angle_alpha   90.00
_cell.angle_beta   90.00
_cell.angle_gamma   90.00
#
_symmetry.space_group_name_H-M   'P 1'
#
loop_
_entity.id
_entity.type
_entity.pdbx_description
1 polymer ?
#
loop_
_entity_poly.entity_id
_entity_poly.type
_entity_poly.pdbx_seq_one_letter_code
_entity_poly.pdbx_strand_id
1 'polypeptide(L)'
;MQSIPFFKVCKLCDALEALLCPIMPLLKEVRSKKMSDVWTEWFKHHREALDAMNKDDPSVLFTLRPEALQDRDYNFNKATFERSIARTFYMTVKLRATFAGYEKDGDYLSLPPNIPGALGEAIRNDLGYRVERIMKEMGRDAETILEYKTVTVEEIEDALIIIAANNKGSSKSIKSLALPCDKAPLERLAEIYLRLQSSQAKWLTRMIFKNLGFVVQDEVILSAAYTSFPTLLKVTANFDIRSLVPIRRDGDSGIRVAYPPPQMNEDSPSSSKHQTILDPLVAQPAKFMQAISPPATKPCPLTESTASSLNVTQKQTQQLLPLSFHKPEYPQKSSARNTQKSPWRLQQNSKSPSPLTTGIFIGTSKCEQTPNCFFNNTLFILAPCISSHLWLTENLLKSHGATYITSLLPLTRKFLPKRCPETGRRVRKIALVESNRREQTKAFMYRLEKLNLTRSNGERDWIMAVDWRLLEKVVKMEKGDELGDIWHQYRVGIA
;
A
#
# COMPACT_ATOMS: atom_id res chain seq x y z
N MET A 1 10.87 25.04 18.74
CA MET A 1 10.10 24.48 17.63
C MET A 1 10.31 22.98 17.65
N GLN A 2 9.25 22.17 17.66
CA GLN A 2 9.43 20.73 17.50
C GLN A 2 9.62 20.44 16.01
N SER A 3 10.56 19.54 15.70
CA SER A 3 10.84 19.09 14.34
C SER A 3 10.61 17.60 14.23
N ILE A 4 10.34 17.13 13.01
CA ILE A 4 10.12 15.71 12.75
C ILE A 4 11.44 15.06 12.29
N PRO A 5 11.98 14.10 13.06
CA PRO A 5 13.11 13.32 12.61
C PRO A 5 12.83 12.59 11.29
N PHE A 6 13.75 12.71 10.33
CA PHE A 6 13.62 12.14 9.00
C PHE A 6 13.41 10.62 9.01
N PHE A 7 14.05 9.91 9.95
CA PHE A 7 13.89 8.46 10.06
C PHE A 7 12.44 8.03 10.33
N LYS A 8 11.61 8.87 10.96
CA LYS A 8 10.19 8.57 11.20
C LYS A 8 9.41 8.56 9.89
N VAL A 9 9.74 9.48 8.97
CA VAL A 9 9.16 9.50 7.62
C VAL A 9 9.70 8.33 6.79
N CYS A 10 10.99 8.00 6.91
CA CYS A 10 11.57 6.82 6.25
C CYS A 10 10.86 5.52 6.67
N LYS A 11 10.51 5.36 7.96
CA LYS A 11 9.73 4.22 8.44
C LYS A 11 8.33 4.13 7.80
N LEU A 12 7.68 5.28 7.57
CA LEU A 12 6.43 5.31 6.81
C LEU A 12 6.68 4.84 5.37
N CYS A 13 7.72 5.36 4.72
CA CYS A 13 8.07 4.95 3.36
C CYS A 13 8.40 3.44 3.26
N ASP A 14 9.11 2.87 4.23
CA ASP A 14 9.38 1.43 4.31
C ASP A 14 8.07 0.63 4.46
N ALA A 15 7.16 1.07 5.32
CA ALA A 15 5.86 0.42 5.50
C ALA A 15 4.99 0.49 4.23
N LEU A 16 5.05 1.61 3.50
CA LEU A 16 4.35 1.78 2.23
C LEU A 16 4.99 0.94 1.11
N GLU A 17 6.32 0.92 1.00
CA GLU A 17 7.05 0.10 0.03
C GLU A 17 6.76 -1.40 0.26
N ALA A 18 6.71 -1.85 1.51
CA ALA A 18 6.37 -3.23 1.85
C ALA A 18 4.97 -3.65 1.38
N LEU A 19 4.03 -2.72 1.22
CA LEU A 19 2.70 -3.00 0.66
C LEU A 19 2.69 -3.06 -0.87
N LEU A 20 3.74 -2.54 -1.53
CA LEU A 20 3.81 -2.31 -2.97
C LEU A 20 4.76 -3.26 -3.69
N CYS A 21 5.84 -3.66 -3.03
CA CYS A 21 6.84 -4.60 -3.52
C CYS A 21 6.70 -6.09 -3.10
N PRO A 22 5.56 -6.62 -2.58
CA PRO A 22 5.45 -8.07 -2.41
C PRO A 22 5.48 -8.78 -3.77
N ILE A 23 6.12 -9.96 -3.85
CA ILE A 23 6.11 -10.81 -5.05
C ILE A 23 4.67 -11.15 -5.48
N MET A 24 3.72 -11.20 -4.53
CA MET A 24 2.29 -11.33 -4.85
C MET A 24 1.58 -9.98 -4.71
N PRO A 25 1.13 -9.35 -5.81
CA PRO A 25 0.47 -8.06 -5.74
C PRO A 25 -0.86 -8.13 -4.98
N LEU A 26 -0.99 -7.28 -3.95
CA LEU A 26 -2.27 -6.98 -3.32
C LEU A 26 -3.28 -6.47 -4.38
N LEU A 27 -4.57 -6.82 -4.25
CA LEU A 27 -5.62 -6.21 -5.06
C LEU A 27 -5.59 -4.70 -4.84
N LYS A 28 -5.83 -3.93 -5.90
CA LYS A 28 -5.77 -2.45 -5.88
C LYS A 28 -6.57 -1.85 -4.72
N GLU A 29 -7.80 -2.30 -4.50
CA GLU A 29 -8.68 -1.80 -3.43
C GLU A 29 -8.15 -2.10 -2.03
N VAL A 30 -7.70 -3.35 -1.80
CA VAL A 30 -7.14 -3.78 -0.52
C VAL A 30 -5.82 -3.05 -0.22
N ARG A 31 -5.00 -2.88 -1.26
CA ARG A 31 -3.74 -2.13 -1.19
C ARG A 31 -4.00 -0.68 -0.85
N SER A 32 -4.91 0.00 -1.58
CA SER A 32 -5.26 1.39 -1.31
C SER A 32 -5.76 1.57 0.11
N LYS A 33 -6.66 0.69 0.58
CA LYS A 33 -7.13 0.74 1.96
C LYS A 33 -6.00 0.58 2.98
N LYS A 34 -5.14 -0.44 2.80
CA LYS A 34 -3.99 -0.66 3.69
C LYS A 34 -3.00 0.51 3.68
N MET A 35 -2.75 1.10 2.51
CA MET A 35 -1.91 2.29 2.40
C MET A 35 -2.55 3.47 3.13
N SER A 36 -3.85 3.70 2.97
CA SER A 36 -4.58 4.72 3.73
C SER A 36 -4.51 4.46 5.24
N ASP A 37 -4.68 3.21 5.69
CA ASP A 37 -4.60 2.85 7.11
C ASP A 37 -3.19 3.12 7.68
N VAL A 38 -2.12 2.69 6.98
CA VAL A 38 -0.73 2.95 7.36
C VAL A 38 -0.44 4.45 7.41
N TRP A 39 -0.93 5.19 6.41
CA TRP A 39 -0.81 6.63 6.32
C TRP A 39 -1.50 7.34 7.50
N THR A 40 -2.79 7.06 7.70
CA THR A 40 -3.59 7.69 8.76
C THR A 40 -3.06 7.38 10.15
N GLU A 41 -2.63 6.14 10.40
CA GLU A 41 -2.06 5.76 11.70
C GLU A 41 -0.74 6.50 11.98
N TRP A 42 0.11 6.70 10.96
CA TRP A 42 1.34 7.47 11.11
C TRP A 42 1.05 8.94 11.47
N PHE A 43 0.12 9.59 10.76
CA PHE A 43 -0.28 10.98 11.06
C PHE A 43 -0.85 11.11 12.47
N LYS A 44 -1.67 10.14 12.90
CA LYS A 44 -2.22 10.09 14.26
C LYS A 44 -1.11 9.96 15.30
N HIS A 45 -0.17 9.03 15.09
CA HIS A 45 0.92 8.77 16.01
C HIS A 45 1.93 9.94 16.11
N HIS A 46 2.01 10.77 15.09
CA HIS A 46 2.90 11.93 15.04
C HIS A 46 2.18 13.28 15.12
N ARG A 47 0.88 13.26 15.48
CA ARG A 47 0.04 14.45 15.50
C ARG A 47 0.60 15.56 16.39
N GLU A 48 1.02 15.25 17.61
CA GLU A 48 1.55 16.27 18.53
C GLU A 48 2.78 16.97 17.96
N ALA A 49 3.68 16.21 17.31
CA ALA A 49 4.86 16.78 16.68
C ALA A 49 4.49 17.64 15.46
N LEU A 50 3.54 17.19 14.63
CA LEU A 50 3.03 17.93 13.48
C LEU A 50 2.32 19.22 13.90
N ASP A 51 1.47 19.17 14.92
CA ASP A 51 0.75 20.32 15.46
C ASP A 51 1.70 21.33 16.13
N ALA A 52 2.87 20.86 16.61
CA ALA A 52 3.92 21.69 17.21
C ALA A 52 4.99 22.20 16.22
N MET A 53 4.97 21.74 14.96
CA MET A 53 5.75 22.35 13.87
C MET A 53 5.24 23.76 13.58
N ASN A 54 6.02 24.57 12.88
CA ASN A 54 5.51 25.87 12.42
C ASN A 54 4.27 25.65 11.56
N LYS A 55 3.24 26.47 11.81
CA LYS A 55 2.00 26.40 11.06
C LYS A 55 2.32 26.55 9.58
N ASP A 56 1.78 25.64 8.77
CA ASP A 56 1.95 25.61 7.31
C ASP A 56 3.36 25.21 6.81
N ASP A 57 4.19 24.57 7.65
CA ASP A 57 5.47 24.00 7.22
C ASP A 57 5.28 22.80 6.23
N PRO A 58 5.73 22.91 4.97
CA PRO A 58 5.43 21.90 3.95
C PRO A 58 6.44 20.74 3.92
N SER A 59 7.47 20.72 4.77
CA SER A 59 8.63 19.82 4.64
C SER A 59 8.27 18.34 4.65
N VAL A 60 7.31 17.95 5.49
CA VAL A 60 6.85 16.55 5.58
C VAL A 60 6.17 16.14 4.28
N LEU A 61 5.30 16.98 3.73
CA LEU A 61 4.56 16.69 2.51
C LEU A 61 5.48 16.68 1.29
N PHE A 62 6.45 17.60 1.22
CA PHE A 62 7.49 17.62 0.20
C PHE A 62 8.39 16.38 0.26
N THR A 63 8.70 15.88 1.46
CA THR A 63 9.44 14.64 1.66
C THR A 63 8.66 13.42 1.16
N LEU A 64 7.35 13.39 1.41
CA LEU A 64 6.48 12.26 1.04
C LEU A 64 6.09 12.26 -0.45
N ARG A 65 6.14 13.41 -1.11
CA ARG A 65 5.76 13.58 -2.53
C ARG A 65 6.77 14.38 -3.34
N PRO A 66 8.01 13.90 -3.44
CA PRO A 66 9.05 14.61 -4.16
C PRO A 66 8.74 14.71 -5.68
N GLU A 67 7.91 13.82 -6.24
CA GLU A 67 7.46 13.86 -7.63
C GLU A 67 6.57 15.07 -7.95
N ALA A 68 5.91 15.65 -6.95
CA ALA A 68 5.08 16.84 -7.12
C ALA A 68 5.92 18.13 -7.27
N LEU A 69 7.19 18.11 -6.87
CA LEU A 69 8.09 19.27 -6.78
C LEU A 69 8.77 19.60 -8.10
N GLN A 70 8.00 19.79 -9.17
CA GLN A 70 8.54 20.00 -10.52
C GLN A 70 9.29 21.33 -10.69
N ASP A 71 9.07 22.27 -9.77
CA ASP A 71 9.65 23.61 -9.72
C ASP A 71 11.12 23.64 -9.28
N ARG A 72 11.66 22.52 -8.78
CA ARG A 72 13.03 22.38 -8.28
C ARG A 72 13.86 21.50 -9.18
N ASP A 73 14.97 22.00 -9.71
CA ASP A 73 15.96 21.15 -10.38
C ASP A 73 17.19 21.01 -9.47
N TYR A 74 17.60 19.78 -9.18
CA TYR A 74 18.79 19.52 -8.37
C TYR A 74 20.06 19.28 -9.21
N ASN A 75 19.95 19.18 -10.55
CA ASN A 75 21.05 18.91 -11.49
C ASN A 75 21.91 17.68 -11.11
N PHE A 76 21.26 16.64 -10.57
CA PHE A 76 21.90 15.34 -10.37
C PHE A 76 21.54 14.41 -11.52
N ASN A 77 22.56 13.81 -12.13
CA ASN A 77 22.38 12.59 -12.91
C ASN A 77 22.94 11.39 -12.12
N LYS A 78 22.54 10.18 -12.50
CA LYS A 78 22.91 8.96 -11.76
C LYS A 78 24.43 8.85 -11.58
N ALA A 79 25.20 9.08 -12.65
CA ALA A 79 26.66 8.92 -12.65
C ALA A 79 27.39 9.99 -11.83
N THR A 80 26.91 11.25 -11.81
CA THR A 80 27.50 12.30 -10.97
C THR A 80 27.13 12.09 -9.51
N PHE A 81 25.92 11.61 -9.24
CA PHE A 81 25.48 11.30 -7.89
C PHE A 81 26.24 10.12 -7.29
N GLU A 82 26.44 9.02 -8.03
CA GLU A 82 27.26 7.88 -7.59
C GLU A 82 28.69 8.32 -7.25
N ARG A 83 29.28 9.21 -8.06
CA ARG A 83 30.59 9.81 -7.76
C ARG A 83 30.57 10.66 -6.50
N SER A 84 29.50 11.43 -6.28
CA SER A 84 29.30 12.23 -5.08
C SER A 84 29.25 11.35 -3.84
N ILE A 85 28.42 10.30 -3.86
CA ILE A 85 28.32 9.31 -2.78
C ILE A 85 29.65 8.62 -2.51
N ALA A 86 30.37 8.20 -3.55
CA ALA A 86 31.68 7.56 -3.39
C ALA A 86 32.71 8.50 -2.74
N ARG A 87 32.67 9.80 -3.06
CA ARG A 87 33.50 10.82 -2.41
C ARG A 87 33.09 11.07 -0.97
N THR A 88 31.79 11.22 -0.71
CA THR A 88 31.24 11.45 0.64
C THR A 88 31.68 10.38 1.62
N PHE A 89 31.64 9.11 1.22
CA PHE A 89 32.01 8.00 2.08
C PHE A 89 33.48 7.56 1.94
N TYR A 90 34.33 8.34 1.26
CA TYR A 90 35.75 8.03 1.05
C TYR A 90 35.98 6.58 0.53
N MET A 91 35.16 6.14 -0.42
CA MET A 91 35.19 4.76 -0.91
C MET A 91 36.54 4.42 -1.56
N THR A 92 37.06 3.24 -1.23
CA THR A 92 38.21 2.67 -1.93
C THR A 92 37.88 2.37 -3.39
N VAL A 93 38.90 2.18 -4.23
CA VAL A 93 38.73 1.78 -5.63
C VAL A 93 37.88 0.51 -5.76
N LYS A 94 38.09 -0.45 -4.85
CA LYS A 94 37.32 -1.70 -4.79
C LYS A 94 35.84 -1.42 -4.48
N LEU A 95 35.54 -0.68 -3.42
CA LEU A 95 34.16 -0.35 -3.05
C LEU A 95 33.44 0.44 -4.15
N ARG A 96 34.14 1.35 -4.82
CA ARG A 96 33.59 2.11 -5.94
C ARG A 96 33.27 1.22 -7.15
N ALA A 97 34.13 0.25 -7.44
CA ALA A 97 33.87 -0.75 -8.47
C ALA A 97 32.69 -1.66 -8.11
N THR A 98 32.58 -2.08 -6.85
CA THR A 98 31.43 -2.82 -6.33
C THR A 98 30.13 -2.02 -6.49
N PHE A 99 30.12 -0.75 -6.06
CA PHE A 99 28.95 0.11 -6.12
C PHE A 99 28.46 0.32 -7.56
N ALA A 100 29.38 0.61 -8.48
CA ALA A 100 29.06 0.71 -9.92
C ALA A 100 28.58 -0.64 -10.49
N GLY A 101 29.14 -1.76 -9.99
CA GLY A 101 28.79 -3.11 -10.40
C GLY A 101 27.33 -3.47 -10.15
N TYR A 102 26.70 -2.95 -9.08
CA TYR A 102 25.31 -3.25 -8.75
C TYR A 102 24.30 -2.85 -9.84
N GLU A 103 24.64 -1.92 -10.74
CA GLU A 103 23.76 -1.60 -11.88
C GLU A 103 23.50 -2.82 -12.78
N LYS A 104 24.46 -3.75 -12.84
CA LYS A 104 24.42 -4.93 -13.70
C LYS A 104 23.48 -6.01 -13.19
N ASP A 105 22.98 -5.87 -11.96
CA ASP A 105 22.11 -6.87 -11.33
C ASP A 105 20.65 -6.81 -11.84
N GLY A 106 20.37 -5.95 -12.83
CA GLY A 106 19.04 -5.76 -13.43
C GLY A 106 18.15 -4.81 -12.60
N ASP A 107 16.94 -4.53 -13.08
CA ASP A 107 16.04 -3.55 -12.44
C ASP A 107 15.42 -4.03 -11.12
N TYR A 108 15.36 -5.36 -10.93
CA TYR A 108 14.79 -5.99 -9.75
C TYR A 108 15.64 -7.19 -9.32
N LEU A 109 15.86 -7.29 -8.03
CA LEU A 109 16.57 -8.37 -7.36
C LEU A 109 15.58 -9.28 -6.64
N SER A 110 15.70 -10.58 -6.83
CA SER A 110 14.96 -11.57 -6.04
C SER A 110 15.78 -11.90 -4.80
N LEU A 111 15.31 -11.50 -3.62
CA LEU A 111 15.89 -11.95 -2.38
C LEU A 111 15.45 -13.39 -2.06
N PRO A 112 16.38 -14.25 -1.61
CA PRO A 112 16.01 -15.54 -1.08
C PRO A 112 15.08 -15.36 0.13
N PRO A 113 14.08 -16.23 0.30
CA PRO A 113 13.14 -16.10 1.39
C PRO A 113 13.86 -16.21 2.75
N ASN A 114 13.56 -15.27 3.65
CA ASN A 114 14.08 -15.28 5.03
C ASN A 114 13.65 -16.52 5.83
N ILE A 115 12.68 -17.29 5.32
CA ILE A 115 12.12 -18.50 5.94
C ILE A 115 12.05 -19.60 4.88
N PRO A 116 12.53 -20.83 5.16
CA PRO A 116 12.36 -21.97 4.24
C PRO A 116 10.88 -22.20 3.92
N GLY A 117 10.52 -22.13 2.63
CA GLY A 117 9.13 -22.28 2.16
C GLY A 117 8.33 -20.98 2.02
N ALA A 118 8.90 -19.82 2.38
CA ALA A 118 8.34 -18.52 1.98
C ALA A 118 8.72 -18.18 0.54
N LEU A 119 7.91 -17.37 -0.14
CA LEU A 119 8.27 -16.79 -1.43
C LEU A 119 9.26 -15.64 -1.16
N GLY A 120 10.27 -15.46 -2.03
CA GLY A 120 11.26 -14.39 -1.88
C GLY A 120 10.64 -12.99 -1.84
N GLU A 121 11.46 -11.96 -1.70
CA GLU A 121 11.04 -10.56 -1.88
C GLU A 121 11.65 -10.01 -3.17
N ALA A 122 10.87 -9.28 -3.97
CA ALA A 122 11.40 -8.59 -5.14
C ALA A 122 11.75 -7.16 -4.73
N ILE A 123 13.04 -6.82 -4.77
CA ILE A 123 13.53 -5.49 -4.44
C ILE A 123 13.89 -4.75 -5.72
N ARG A 124 13.44 -3.51 -5.82
CA ARG A 124 13.83 -2.61 -6.90
C ARG A 124 15.30 -2.23 -6.77
N ASN A 125 16.10 -2.48 -7.80
CA ASN A 125 17.51 -2.13 -7.85
C ASN A 125 17.74 -0.70 -8.35
N ASP A 126 17.05 0.26 -7.74
CA ASP A 126 17.24 1.67 -8.06
C ASP A 126 18.49 2.25 -7.37
N LEU A 127 18.87 3.48 -7.73
CA LEU A 127 20.04 4.11 -7.14
C LEU A 127 19.92 4.25 -5.61
N GLY A 128 18.70 4.48 -5.08
CA GLY A 128 18.47 4.49 -3.64
C GLY A 128 18.81 3.16 -2.98
N TYR A 129 18.34 2.04 -3.52
CA TYR A 129 18.69 0.72 -3.01
C TYR A 129 20.19 0.40 -3.17
N ARG A 130 20.82 0.81 -4.28
CA ARG A 130 22.27 0.62 -4.47
C ARG A 130 23.08 1.40 -3.43
N VAL A 131 22.65 2.61 -3.06
CA VAL A 131 23.24 3.40 -1.95
C VAL A 131 23.05 2.69 -0.61
N GLU A 132 21.86 2.14 -0.33
CA GLU A 132 21.63 1.34 0.87
C GLU A 132 22.60 0.16 0.96
N ARG A 133 22.71 -0.60 -0.13
CA ARG A 133 23.52 -1.82 -0.20
C ARG A 133 25.01 -1.53 0.04
N ILE A 134 25.56 -0.49 -0.59
CA ILE A 134 26.98 -0.15 -0.40
C ILE A 134 27.23 0.38 1.02
N MET A 135 26.31 1.16 1.61
CA MET A 135 26.46 1.62 2.99
C MET A 135 26.44 0.47 4.00
N LYS A 136 25.61 -0.56 3.78
CA LYS A 136 25.63 -1.79 4.57
C LYS A 136 26.95 -2.56 4.40
N GLU A 137 27.45 -2.70 3.18
CA GLU A 137 28.74 -3.34 2.90
C GLU A 137 29.91 -2.62 3.60
N MET A 138 29.81 -1.30 3.74
CA MET A 138 30.76 -0.47 4.49
C MET A 138 30.56 -0.48 6.01
N GLY A 139 29.55 -1.16 6.54
CA GLY A 139 29.28 -1.23 7.98
C GLY A 139 28.70 0.06 8.60
N ARG A 140 28.20 0.99 7.77
CA ARG A 140 27.76 2.33 8.23
C ARG A 140 26.63 2.30 9.26
N ASP A 141 25.77 1.28 9.21
CA ASP A 141 24.66 1.11 10.16
C ASP A 141 25.16 0.90 11.60
N ALA A 142 26.36 0.32 11.76
CA ALA A 142 27.00 0.11 13.05
C ALA A 142 27.83 1.33 13.51
N GLU A 143 28.29 2.19 12.60
CA GLU A 143 29.09 3.37 12.92
C GLU A 143 28.23 4.57 13.34
N THR A 144 27.06 4.75 12.74
CA THR A 144 26.20 5.94 12.90
C THR A 144 25.18 5.80 14.04
N ILE A 145 25.57 5.20 15.17
CA ILE A 145 24.65 4.87 16.26
C ILE A 145 24.00 6.16 16.80
N LEU A 146 22.73 6.35 16.45
CA LEU A 146 21.80 7.41 16.90
C LEU A 146 21.92 8.78 16.23
N GLU A 147 22.97 9.11 15.48
CA GLU A 147 23.09 10.42 14.78
C GLU A 147 21.95 10.65 13.78
N TYR A 148 21.51 9.59 13.10
CA TYR A 148 20.40 9.65 12.16
C TYR A 148 19.07 10.11 12.81
N LYS A 149 18.95 10.05 14.14
CA LYS A 149 17.76 10.51 14.87
C LYS A 149 17.70 12.04 14.99
N THR A 150 18.83 12.73 14.82
CA THR A 150 18.89 14.19 14.89
C THR A 150 18.63 14.86 13.53
N VAL A 151 18.76 14.11 12.43
CA VAL A 151 18.46 14.63 11.09
C VAL A 151 16.96 14.82 10.96
N THR A 152 16.53 16.04 10.66
CA THR A 152 15.11 16.41 10.54
C THR A 152 14.67 16.55 9.09
N VAL A 153 13.36 16.53 8.84
CA VAL A 153 12.80 16.76 7.50
C VAL A 153 13.04 18.18 7.03
N GLU A 154 13.04 19.15 7.94
CA GLU A 154 13.31 20.55 7.67
C GLU A 154 14.76 20.76 7.24
N GLU A 155 15.71 20.11 7.92
CA GLU A 155 17.13 20.17 7.56
C GLU A 155 17.38 19.64 6.14
N ILE A 156 16.72 18.53 5.77
CA ILE A 156 16.81 17.95 4.43
C ILE A 156 16.17 18.88 3.41
N GLU A 157 14.99 19.41 3.70
CA GLU A 157 14.28 20.33 2.81
C GLU A 157 15.09 21.60 2.55
N ASP A 158 15.70 22.20 3.58
CA ASP A 158 16.56 23.37 3.43
C ASP A 158 17.79 23.06 2.56
N ALA A 159 18.43 21.90 2.75
CA ALA A 159 19.56 21.50 1.93
C ALA A 159 19.15 21.32 0.45
N LEU A 160 17.99 20.71 0.19
CA LEU A 160 17.46 20.54 -1.17
C LEU A 160 17.05 21.87 -1.81
N ILE A 161 16.43 22.77 -1.04
CA ILE A 161 16.10 24.13 -1.50
C ILE A 161 17.37 24.89 -1.87
N ILE A 162 18.42 24.84 -1.05
CA ILE A 162 19.68 25.54 -1.33
C ILE A 162 20.30 25.03 -2.64
N ILE A 163 20.31 23.71 -2.86
CA ILE A 163 20.77 23.12 -4.13
C ILE A 163 19.92 23.63 -5.29
N ALA A 164 18.59 23.57 -5.16
CA ALA A 164 17.68 23.92 -6.24
C ALA A 164 17.71 25.43 -6.55
N ALA A 165 17.76 26.30 -5.54
CA ALA A 165 17.75 27.75 -5.70
C ALA A 165 18.99 28.26 -6.45
N ASN A 166 20.12 27.56 -6.32
CA ASN A 166 21.36 27.87 -7.02
C ASN A 166 21.46 27.21 -8.41
N ASN A 167 20.43 26.47 -8.83
CA ASN A 167 20.39 25.83 -10.13
C ASN A 167 19.59 26.64 -11.15
N LYS A 168 20.14 26.74 -12.37
CA LYS A 168 19.51 27.43 -13.51
C LYS A 168 18.17 26.81 -13.90
N GLY A 169 18.03 25.48 -13.80
CA GLY A 169 16.84 24.73 -14.20
C GLY A 169 15.63 24.91 -13.27
N SER A 170 15.82 25.45 -12.07
CA SER A 170 14.73 25.68 -11.12
C SER A 170 13.84 26.87 -11.48
N SER A 171 12.63 26.89 -10.94
CA SER A 171 11.65 27.96 -11.10
C SER A 171 12.17 29.30 -10.55
N LYS A 172 11.59 30.42 -11.01
CA LYS A 172 11.92 31.75 -10.46
C LYS A 172 11.61 31.84 -8.96
N SER A 173 10.50 31.20 -8.53
CA SER A 173 10.10 31.11 -7.14
C SER A 173 11.19 30.48 -6.28
N ILE A 174 11.67 29.30 -6.66
CA ILE A 174 12.75 28.61 -5.94
C ILE A 174 14.06 29.39 -5.98
N LYS A 175 14.42 29.98 -7.12
CA LYS A 175 15.65 30.79 -7.24
C LYS A 175 15.65 32.04 -6.34
N SER A 176 14.49 32.57 -5.96
CA SER A 176 14.41 33.70 -5.02
C SER A 176 14.88 33.34 -3.59
N LEU A 177 14.91 32.05 -3.27
CA LEU A 177 15.41 31.52 -1.99
C LEU A 177 16.93 31.38 -1.94
N ALA A 178 17.65 31.63 -3.04
CA ALA A 178 19.11 31.63 -3.04
C ALA A 178 19.64 32.75 -2.13
N LEU A 179 20.77 32.49 -1.46
CA LEU A 179 21.49 33.50 -0.69
C LEU A 179 22.93 33.64 -1.20
N PRO A 180 23.52 34.85 -1.15
CA PRO A 180 24.92 35.05 -1.54
C PRO A 180 25.93 34.22 -0.74
N CYS A 181 25.56 33.81 0.48
CA CYS A 181 26.41 33.01 1.37
C CYS A 181 26.31 31.50 1.13
N ASP A 182 25.49 31.03 0.16
CA ASP A 182 25.33 29.62 -0.18
C ASP A 182 26.63 29.07 -0.79
N LYS A 183 27.56 28.66 0.08
CA LYS A 183 28.80 28.00 -0.33
C LYS A 183 28.58 26.50 -0.38
N ALA A 184 29.13 25.87 -1.43
CA ALA A 184 29.24 24.43 -1.58
C ALA A 184 27.98 23.62 -1.17
N PRO A 185 26.84 23.79 -1.85
CA PRO A 185 25.57 23.17 -1.46
C PRO A 185 25.62 21.63 -1.40
N LEU A 186 26.56 21.02 -2.12
CA LEU A 186 26.80 19.57 -2.11
C LEU A 186 27.51 19.09 -0.83
N GLU A 187 28.28 19.94 -0.14
CA GLU A 187 28.94 19.59 1.12
C GLU A 187 27.91 19.41 2.24
N ARG A 188 26.93 20.31 2.34
CA ARG A 188 25.81 20.16 3.27
C ARG A 188 25.03 18.86 3.06
N LEU A 189 24.80 18.50 1.80
CA LEU A 189 24.17 17.22 1.48
C LEU A 189 25.06 16.03 1.89
N ALA A 190 26.38 16.12 1.68
CA ALA A 190 27.32 15.10 2.12
C ALA A 190 27.33 14.93 3.65
N GLU A 191 27.30 16.02 4.42
CA GLU A 191 27.19 16.02 5.88
C GLU A 191 25.90 15.37 6.38
N ILE A 192 24.79 15.53 5.66
CA ILE A 192 23.55 14.80 5.94
C ILE A 192 23.78 13.30 5.70
N TYR A 193 24.29 12.90 4.54
CA TYR A 193 24.56 11.48 4.22
C TYR A 193 25.48 10.81 5.24
N LEU A 194 26.47 11.52 5.78
CA LEU A 194 27.38 10.99 6.79
C LEU A 194 26.68 10.61 8.10
N ARG A 195 25.62 11.32 8.48
CA ARG A 195 24.83 11.08 9.71
C ARG A 195 23.69 10.07 9.53
N LEU A 196 23.35 9.70 8.30
CA LEU A 196 22.26 8.76 8.01
C LEU A 196 22.72 7.30 8.07
N GLN A 197 21.81 6.40 8.47
CA GLN A 197 21.98 4.96 8.22
C GLN A 197 21.57 4.62 6.79
N SER A 198 21.89 3.40 6.34
CA SER A 198 21.66 2.96 4.97
C SER A 198 20.20 3.10 4.52
N SER A 199 19.24 2.76 5.41
CA SER A 199 17.80 2.85 5.10
C SER A 199 17.36 4.30 4.88
N GLN A 200 17.85 5.26 5.67
CA GLN A 200 17.48 6.67 5.44
C GLN A 200 18.17 7.23 4.19
N ALA A 201 19.42 6.85 3.94
CA ALA A 201 20.13 7.25 2.73
C ALA A 201 19.45 6.74 1.45
N LYS A 202 18.84 5.54 1.47
CA LYS A 202 17.96 5.03 0.41
C LYS A 202 16.87 6.05 0.07
N TRP A 203 16.14 6.48 1.09
CA TRP A 203 14.98 7.36 0.93
C TRP A 203 15.39 8.76 0.50
N LEU A 204 16.44 9.34 1.09
CA LEU A 204 16.97 10.63 0.66
C LEU A 204 17.40 10.60 -0.81
N THR A 205 18.07 9.52 -1.23
CA THR A 205 18.46 9.34 -2.64
C THR A 205 17.21 9.31 -3.54
N ARG A 206 16.18 8.55 -3.15
CA ARG A 206 14.92 8.49 -3.91
C ARG A 206 14.19 9.84 -3.98
N MET A 207 14.26 10.65 -2.93
CA MET A 207 13.71 12.01 -2.92
C MET A 207 14.44 12.93 -3.89
N ILE A 208 15.78 12.89 -3.91
CA ILE A 208 16.60 13.69 -4.84
C ILE A 208 16.25 13.36 -6.29
N PHE A 209 16.05 12.08 -6.61
CA PHE A 209 15.62 11.64 -7.94
C PHE A 209 14.11 11.70 -8.16
N LYS A 210 13.36 12.22 -7.19
CA LYS A 210 11.90 12.37 -7.22
C LYS A 210 11.16 11.09 -7.59
N ASN A 211 11.66 9.96 -7.10
CA ASN A 211 11.15 8.63 -7.40
C ASN A 211 11.24 7.71 -6.18
N LEU A 212 10.22 7.79 -5.31
CA LEU A 212 10.07 6.89 -4.16
C LEU A 212 9.82 5.43 -4.57
N GLY A 213 9.47 5.17 -5.84
CA GLY A 213 9.01 3.87 -6.33
C GLY A 213 7.54 3.61 -6.17
N PHE A 214 6.87 4.58 -5.59
CA PHE A 214 5.43 4.65 -5.51
C PHE A 214 4.98 6.09 -5.45
N VAL A 215 3.69 6.27 -5.68
CA VAL A 215 3.03 7.57 -5.56
C VAL A 215 2.16 7.51 -4.32
N VAL A 216 2.41 8.42 -3.38
CA VAL A 216 1.51 8.68 -2.27
C VAL A 216 0.26 9.36 -2.83
N GLN A 217 -0.92 8.88 -2.42
CA GLN A 217 -2.19 9.43 -2.90
C GLN A 217 -2.44 10.82 -2.31
N ASP A 218 -2.82 11.77 -3.17
CA ASP A 218 -3.29 13.11 -2.79
C ASP A 218 -4.55 13.01 -1.92
N GLU A 219 -5.42 12.07 -2.28
CA GLU A 219 -6.68 11.78 -1.60
C GLU A 219 -6.53 10.57 -0.68
N VAL A 220 -6.70 10.80 0.62
CA VAL A 220 -6.69 9.76 1.65
C VAL A 220 -8.11 9.54 2.16
N ILE A 221 -8.59 8.30 2.01
CA ILE A 221 -9.90 7.92 2.56
C ILE A 221 -9.76 7.75 4.07
N LEU A 222 -10.48 8.57 4.82
CA LEU A 222 -10.50 8.48 6.27
C LEU A 222 -11.59 7.49 6.70
N SER A 223 -11.17 6.43 7.39
CA SER A 223 -12.11 5.51 8.03
C SER A 223 -12.90 6.25 9.11
N ALA A 224 -14.14 5.79 9.36
CA ALA A 224 -14.95 6.26 10.49
C ALA A 224 -14.26 6.02 11.85
N ALA A 225 -13.27 5.12 11.92
CA ALA A 225 -12.43 4.94 13.10
C ALA A 225 -11.57 6.17 13.44
N TYR A 226 -11.37 7.08 12.48
CA TYR A 226 -10.50 8.25 12.60
C TYR A 226 -11.25 9.59 12.50
N THR A 227 -12.58 9.55 12.41
CA THR A 227 -13.40 10.77 12.31
C THR A 227 -14.63 10.66 13.20
N SER A 228 -15.16 11.80 13.64
CA SER A 228 -16.45 11.85 14.34
C SER A 228 -17.65 11.79 13.39
N PHE A 229 -17.42 11.61 12.08
CA PHE A 229 -18.48 11.55 11.08
C PHE A 229 -19.18 10.18 11.12
N PRO A 230 -20.49 10.12 10.82
CA PRO A 230 -21.21 8.86 10.69
C PRO A 230 -20.53 7.87 9.73
N THR A 231 -20.60 6.57 10.05
CA THR A 231 -19.97 5.48 9.28
C THR A 231 -20.45 5.37 7.82
N LEU A 232 -21.59 5.97 7.51
CA LEU A 232 -22.18 6.02 6.18
C LEU A 232 -21.58 7.15 5.30
N LEU A 233 -20.85 8.10 5.89
CA LEU A 233 -20.19 9.16 5.15
C LEU A 233 -18.78 8.73 4.76
N LYS A 234 -18.50 8.76 3.46
CA LYS A 234 -17.14 8.63 2.95
C LYS A 234 -16.46 9.99 3.09
N VAL A 235 -15.51 10.08 4.00
CA VAL A 235 -14.70 11.28 4.22
C VAL A 235 -13.35 11.08 3.55
N THR A 236 -12.90 12.07 2.79
CA THR A 236 -11.59 12.07 2.16
C THR A 236 -10.83 13.35 2.51
N ALA A 237 -9.55 13.21 2.80
CA ALA A 237 -8.63 14.33 2.98
C ALA A 237 -7.81 14.47 1.70
N ASN A 238 -7.69 15.70 1.19
CA ASN A 238 -6.92 15.99 -0.01
C ASN A 238 -5.75 16.91 0.33
N PHE A 239 -4.54 16.53 -0.08
CA PHE A 239 -3.32 17.31 0.10
C PHE A 239 -2.94 18.00 -1.22
N ASP A 240 -3.21 19.30 -1.32
CA ASP A 240 -2.76 20.09 -2.46
C ASP A 240 -1.31 20.56 -2.26
N ILE A 241 -0.37 19.67 -2.58
CA ILE A 241 1.06 19.91 -2.37
C ILE A 241 1.61 20.97 -3.34
N ARG A 242 0.99 21.12 -4.51
CA ARG A 242 1.48 22.03 -5.56
C ARG A 242 1.21 23.50 -5.24
N SER A 243 0.21 23.78 -4.39
CA SER A 243 -0.07 25.14 -3.92
C SER A 243 0.71 25.52 -2.66
N LEU A 244 1.39 24.57 -2.02
CA LEU A 244 2.22 24.86 -0.85
C LEU A 244 3.41 25.73 -1.24
N VAL A 245 3.64 26.79 -0.46
CA VAL A 245 4.72 27.72 -0.72
C VAL A 245 6.02 27.18 -0.13
N PRO A 246 7.09 27.01 -0.95
CA PRO A 246 8.38 26.60 -0.42
C PRO A 246 8.94 27.61 0.57
N ILE A 247 9.49 27.10 1.67
CA ILE A 247 10.13 27.91 2.72
C ILE A 247 11.55 27.42 2.98
N ARG A 248 12.45 28.37 3.19
CA ARG A 248 13.84 28.14 3.59
C ARG A 248 14.03 28.65 5.01
N ARG A 249 14.55 27.82 5.90
CA ARG A 249 14.89 28.20 7.29
C ARG A 249 16.37 28.52 7.33
N ASP A 250 16.69 29.80 7.44
CA ASP A 250 18.04 30.26 7.64
C ASP A 250 18.19 30.60 9.11
N GLY A 251 18.63 29.64 9.93
CA GLY A 251 18.78 29.73 11.40
C GLY A 251 18.57 31.14 12.00
N ASP A 252 19.61 31.99 11.93
CA ASP A 252 19.62 33.34 12.51
C ASP A 252 18.81 34.40 11.73
N SER A 253 18.50 34.14 10.46
CA SER A 253 17.81 35.05 9.53
C SER A 253 16.29 34.80 9.43
N GLY A 254 15.77 33.78 10.11
CA GLY A 254 14.37 33.43 10.13
C GLY A 254 13.91 32.60 8.92
N ILE A 255 12.60 32.63 8.66
CA ILE A 255 11.96 31.86 7.58
C ILE A 255 11.81 32.75 6.34
N ARG A 256 12.38 32.31 5.21
CA ARG A 256 12.22 32.96 3.90
C ARG A 256 11.21 32.17 3.07
N VAL A 257 10.27 32.88 2.46
CA VAL A 257 9.20 32.30 1.65
C VAL A 257 9.50 32.57 0.17
N ALA A 258 9.27 31.58 -0.69
CA ALA A 258 9.55 31.70 -2.12
C ALA A 258 8.67 32.76 -2.80
N TYR A 259 9.25 33.52 -3.74
CA TYR A 259 8.56 34.57 -4.50
C TYR A 259 8.95 34.58 -6.00
N PRO A 260 8.01 34.75 -6.94
CA PRO A 260 6.56 34.80 -6.74
C PRO A 260 6.02 33.46 -6.20
N PRO A 261 4.82 33.42 -5.60
CA PRO A 261 4.19 32.17 -5.19
C PRO A 261 4.15 31.16 -6.34
N PRO A 262 4.16 29.85 -6.05
CA PRO A 262 4.03 28.82 -7.08
C PRO A 262 2.80 29.10 -7.95
N GLN A 263 3.01 29.30 -9.25
CA GLN A 263 1.90 29.43 -10.18
C GLN A 263 1.35 28.03 -10.45
N MET A 264 0.06 27.81 -10.19
CA MET A 264 -0.63 26.66 -10.76
C MET A 264 -0.61 26.86 -12.27
N ASN A 265 0.09 25.98 -13.00
CA ASN A 265 -0.11 25.90 -14.43
C ASN A 265 -1.58 25.49 -14.63
N GLU A 266 -2.44 26.44 -14.98
CA GLU A 266 -3.71 26.11 -15.62
C GLU A 266 -3.36 25.41 -16.93
N ASP A 267 -3.80 24.16 -17.07
CA ASP A 267 -3.88 23.50 -18.35
C ASP A 267 -4.70 24.39 -19.31
N SER A 268 -4.14 24.69 -20.48
CA SER A 268 -4.91 25.16 -21.64
C SER A 268 -4.07 25.08 -22.92
N PRO A 269 -4.69 24.89 -24.11
CA PRO A 269 -5.80 23.99 -24.41
C PRO A 269 -5.49 23.09 -25.61
N SER A 270 -6.41 22.18 -25.88
CA SER A 270 -6.58 21.38 -27.11
C SER A 270 -6.06 22.04 -28.40
N SER A 271 -5.21 21.32 -29.13
CA SER A 271 -5.02 21.50 -30.57
C SER A 271 -4.83 20.12 -31.20
N SER A 272 -5.96 19.47 -31.50
CA SER A 272 -6.04 18.53 -32.61
C SER A 272 -5.78 19.31 -33.90
N LYS A 273 -4.63 19.08 -34.54
CA LYS A 273 -4.49 19.13 -36.00
C LYS A 273 -3.43 18.11 -36.42
N HIS A 274 -3.89 17.07 -37.09
CA HIS A 274 -3.10 16.35 -38.08
C HIS A 274 -2.58 17.36 -39.12
N GLN A 275 -1.27 17.35 -39.39
CA GLN A 275 -0.72 17.33 -40.76
C GLN A 275 0.80 17.17 -40.75
N THR A 276 1.21 16.00 -41.25
CA THR A 276 2.23 15.76 -42.27
C THR A 276 3.54 16.56 -42.25
N ILE A 277 4.61 15.80 -42.02
CA ILE A 277 6.02 16.07 -42.27
C ILE A 277 6.24 16.63 -43.69
N LEU A 278 7.02 17.72 -43.78
CA LEU A 278 8.07 17.96 -44.79
C LEU A 278 8.91 19.19 -44.34
N ASP A 279 10.17 18.95 -44.01
CA ASP A 279 11.28 19.93 -44.01
C ASP A 279 11.49 20.52 -45.44
N PRO A 280 12.26 21.62 -45.69
CA PRO A 280 13.45 22.06 -44.94
C PRO A 280 13.82 23.58 -44.91
N LEU A 281 14.88 23.88 -44.12
CA LEU A 281 15.96 24.90 -44.30
C LEU A 281 15.75 26.40 -43.96
N VAL A 282 16.64 26.86 -43.04
CA VAL A 282 17.49 28.09 -43.08
C VAL A 282 16.88 29.46 -42.73
N ALA A 283 17.29 29.99 -41.55
CA ALA A 283 18.11 31.21 -41.38
C ALA A 283 17.88 31.90 -40.01
N GLN A 284 18.94 32.00 -39.23
CA GLN A 284 19.15 33.04 -38.18
C GLN A 284 19.65 34.35 -38.84
N PRO A 285 19.97 35.44 -38.11
CA PRO A 285 19.42 36.02 -36.86
C PRO A 285 19.28 37.57 -36.94
N ALA A 286 18.74 38.22 -35.90
CA ALA A 286 19.09 39.63 -35.61
C ALA A 286 19.10 39.93 -34.10
N LYS A 287 20.30 40.31 -33.63
CA LYS A 287 20.65 41.10 -32.43
C LYS A 287 19.96 42.48 -32.50
N PHE A 288 19.80 43.37 -31.51
CA PHE A 288 20.59 43.89 -30.39
C PHE A 288 19.67 45.00 -29.76
N MET A 289 19.52 45.26 -28.46
CA MET A 289 20.31 46.19 -27.63
C MET A 289 19.62 46.38 -26.26
N GLN A 290 20.44 46.49 -25.22
CA GLN A 290 20.13 46.95 -23.86
C GLN A 290 20.01 48.49 -23.79
N ALA A 291 19.32 49.01 -22.77
CA ALA A 291 19.81 50.09 -21.88
C ALA A 291 18.82 50.30 -20.71
N ILE A 292 19.22 50.05 -19.45
CA ILE A 292 19.69 51.00 -18.40
C ILE A 292 18.53 51.61 -17.55
N SER A 293 18.57 51.31 -16.23
CA SER A 293 17.79 51.88 -15.09
C SER A 293 18.46 53.17 -14.54
N PRO A 294 18.18 53.75 -13.34
CA PRO A 294 17.16 53.60 -12.26
C PRO A 294 16.70 55.01 -11.70
N PRO A 295 16.54 55.27 -10.37
CA PRO A 295 15.62 54.77 -9.33
C PRO A 295 14.72 55.86 -8.69
N ALA A 296 13.73 55.49 -7.86
CA ALA A 296 13.27 56.33 -6.75
C ALA A 296 12.64 55.52 -5.60
N THR A 297 12.95 55.97 -4.40
CA THR A 297 12.75 55.39 -3.06
C THR A 297 11.47 55.92 -2.40
N LYS A 298 10.78 55.11 -1.55
CA LYS A 298 10.19 55.42 -0.20
C LYS A 298 8.90 54.63 0.16
N PRO A 299 8.52 54.52 1.47
CA PRO A 299 8.20 53.24 2.14
C PRO A 299 6.72 52.99 2.55
N CYS A 300 6.45 51.71 2.90
CA CYS A 300 5.47 51.07 3.83
C CYS A 300 4.29 51.88 4.44
N PRO A 301 3.13 51.22 4.67
CA PRO A 301 3.00 50.41 5.90
C PRO A 301 2.18 49.10 5.82
N LEU A 302 2.56 48.21 6.74
CA LEU A 302 1.81 47.18 7.47
C LEU A 302 0.31 47.03 7.13
N THR A 303 -0.07 45.82 6.73
CA THR A 303 -1.40 45.26 7.01
C THR A 303 -1.25 43.79 7.37
N GLU A 304 -1.66 43.47 8.60
CA GLU A 304 -1.96 42.11 9.03
C GLU A 304 -3.07 41.56 8.12
N SER A 305 -2.85 40.38 7.55
CA SER A 305 -3.92 39.64 6.88
C SER A 305 -3.83 38.17 7.24
N THR A 306 -4.62 37.83 8.25
CA THR A 306 -5.06 36.47 8.56
C THR A 306 -5.87 35.93 7.38
N ALA A 307 -5.28 35.02 6.62
CA ALA A 307 -6.01 34.21 5.64
C ALA A 307 -5.81 32.72 5.95
N SER A 308 -6.70 32.20 6.81
CA SER A 308 -6.93 30.76 6.95
C SER A 308 -7.30 30.16 5.59
N SER A 309 -6.49 29.24 5.10
CA SER A 309 -6.75 28.49 3.87
C SER A 309 -7.12 27.06 4.21
N LEU A 310 -8.33 26.85 4.74
CA LEU A 310 -9.02 25.56 4.69
C LEU A 310 -10.20 25.74 3.74
N ASN A 311 -9.97 25.51 2.45
CA ASN A 311 -11.04 25.43 1.47
C ASN A 311 -11.80 24.12 1.67
N VAL A 312 -12.87 24.16 2.48
CA VAL A 312 -13.91 23.13 2.50
C VAL A 312 -14.77 23.32 1.26
N THR A 313 -14.39 22.66 0.17
CA THR A 313 -15.21 22.63 -1.05
C THR A 313 -16.22 21.49 -0.94
N GLN A 314 -17.42 21.78 -0.45
CA GLN A 314 -18.53 20.83 -0.42
C GLN A 314 -19.15 20.73 -1.83
N LYS A 315 -18.62 19.85 -2.68
CA LYS A 315 -19.26 19.48 -3.96
C LYS A 315 -20.25 18.34 -3.72
N GLN A 316 -21.55 18.68 -3.70
CA GLN A 316 -22.63 17.72 -3.63
C GLN A 316 -23.01 17.28 -5.05
N THR A 317 -22.48 16.14 -5.51
CA THR A 317 -22.88 15.55 -6.80
C THR A 317 -23.85 14.40 -6.53
N GLN A 318 -25.16 14.66 -6.59
CA GLN A 318 -26.16 13.62 -6.73
C GLN A 318 -26.30 13.31 -8.24
N GLN A 319 -25.82 12.16 -8.67
CA GLN A 319 -26.19 11.58 -9.97
C GLN A 319 -27.14 10.40 -9.75
N LEU A 320 -28.42 10.63 -10.05
CA LEU A 320 -29.43 9.59 -10.23
C LEU A 320 -29.23 8.96 -11.61
N LEU A 321 -28.98 7.66 -11.66
CA LEU A 321 -29.01 6.86 -12.90
C LEU A 321 -30.42 6.27 -13.09
N PRO A 322 -31.01 6.36 -14.30
CA PRO A 322 -32.30 5.74 -14.58
C PRO A 322 -32.19 4.23 -14.85
N LEU A 323 -33.07 3.47 -14.19
CA LEU A 323 -33.32 2.05 -14.40
C LEU A 323 -34.11 1.84 -15.71
N SER A 324 -33.57 1.05 -16.63
CA SER A 324 -34.33 0.47 -17.75
C SER A 324 -34.49 -1.04 -17.54
N PHE A 325 -35.74 -1.47 -17.39
CA PHE A 325 -36.14 -2.88 -17.27
C PHE A 325 -36.39 -3.46 -18.67
N HIS A 326 -35.56 -4.41 -19.11
CA HIS A 326 -35.91 -5.29 -20.22
C HIS A 326 -36.30 -6.68 -19.71
N LYS A 327 -37.54 -7.05 -20.05
CA LYS A 327 -38.24 -8.31 -19.77
C LYS A 327 -37.86 -9.34 -20.87
N PRO A 328 -37.48 -10.59 -20.55
CA PRO A 328 -37.38 -11.63 -21.58
C PRO A 328 -38.67 -12.47 -21.64
N GLU A 329 -39.22 -12.57 -22.84
CA GLU A 329 -40.24 -13.56 -23.24
C GLU A 329 -39.60 -14.95 -23.47
N TYR A 330 -40.32 -15.99 -23.07
CA TYR A 330 -40.06 -17.38 -23.45
C TYR A 330 -40.79 -17.71 -24.76
N PRO A 331 -40.26 -18.67 -25.55
CA PRO A 331 -41.13 -19.74 -26.03
C PRO A 331 -40.57 -21.17 -25.84
N GLN A 332 -41.47 -22.10 -26.10
CA GLN A 332 -41.56 -23.48 -25.64
C GLN A 332 -40.76 -24.54 -26.42
N LYS A 333 -40.62 -25.67 -25.71
CA LYS A 333 -40.36 -27.08 -26.09
C LYS A 333 -40.84 -27.57 -27.48
N SER A 334 -40.06 -28.49 -28.05
CA SER A 334 -40.50 -29.80 -28.62
C SER A 334 -39.27 -30.72 -28.77
N SER A 335 -39.23 -31.87 -28.08
CA SER A 335 -39.64 -33.24 -28.48
C SER A 335 -38.67 -33.96 -29.43
N ALA A 336 -38.01 -35.02 -28.94
CA ALA A 336 -38.03 -36.34 -29.59
C ALA A 336 -37.42 -37.43 -28.69
N ARG A 337 -38.14 -38.55 -28.69
CA ARG A 337 -37.96 -39.82 -27.97
C ARG A 337 -36.98 -40.70 -28.75
N ASN A 338 -36.09 -41.43 -28.07
CA ASN A 338 -35.81 -42.81 -28.49
C ASN A 338 -35.34 -43.71 -27.35
N THR A 339 -35.76 -44.96 -27.46
CA THR A 339 -35.84 -45.97 -26.40
C THR A 339 -34.95 -47.14 -26.80
N GLN A 340 -34.16 -47.71 -25.90
CA GLN A 340 -33.74 -49.10 -26.03
C GLN A 340 -33.48 -49.75 -24.66
N LYS A 341 -34.26 -50.80 -24.40
CA LYS A 341 -34.14 -51.87 -23.37
C LYS A 341 -33.01 -52.82 -23.82
N SER A 342 -32.29 -53.65 -23.06
CA SER A 342 -32.32 -54.25 -21.70
C SER A 342 -31.06 -55.19 -21.60
N PRO A 343 -30.98 -56.27 -20.79
CA PRO A 343 -30.94 -56.41 -19.33
C PRO A 343 -29.72 -57.25 -18.84
N TRP A 344 -29.25 -57.10 -17.60
CA TRP A 344 -28.71 -58.24 -16.82
C TRP A 344 -28.87 -57.97 -15.31
N ARG A 345 -29.36 -58.99 -14.60
CA ARG A 345 -29.58 -59.03 -13.14
C ARG A 345 -28.77 -60.22 -12.61
N LEU A 346 -27.86 -59.99 -11.66
CA LEU A 346 -27.44 -60.90 -10.58
C LEU A 346 -26.59 -60.07 -9.60
N GLN A 347 -27.18 -59.66 -8.48
CA GLN A 347 -26.82 -60.13 -7.12
C GLN A 347 -25.31 -60.09 -6.82
N GLN A 348 -24.87 -59.20 -5.92
CA GLN A 348 -24.51 -59.61 -4.56
C GLN A 348 -24.18 -58.43 -3.64
N ASN A 349 -24.49 -58.70 -2.38
CA ASN A 349 -24.49 -57.86 -1.21
C ASN A 349 -23.06 -57.51 -0.77
N SER A 350 -22.71 -56.22 -0.76
CA SER A 350 -21.79 -55.66 0.23
C SER A 350 -22.27 -54.24 0.50
N LYS A 351 -22.50 -53.90 1.78
CA LYS A 351 -22.95 -52.58 2.19
C LYS A 351 -21.83 -51.58 1.91
N SER A 352 -21.76 -51.07 0.68
CA SER A 352 -21.07 -49.82 0.38
C SER A 352 -21.89 -48.68 1.01
N PRO A 353 -21.24 -47.66 1.59
CA PRO A 353 -21.97 -46.46 1.99
C PRO A 353 -22.66 -45.91 0.74
N SER A 354 -23.95 -45.60 0.87
CA SER A 354 -24.75 -45.04 -0.22
C SER A 354 -23.99 -43.93 -0.94
N PRO A 355 -24.11 -43.76 -2.28
CA PRO A 355 -23.44 -42.68 -3.03
C PRO A 355 -23.82 -41.25 -2.58
N LEU A 356 -24.68 -41.14 -1.56
CA LEU A 356 -25.21 -39.93 -0.94
C LEU A 356 -24.35 -39.40 0.22
N THR A 357 -23.36 -40.16 0.70
CA THR A 357 -22.47 -39.78 1.82
C THR A 357 -21.08 -39.34 1.38
N THR A 358 -20.78 -39.40 0.08
CA THR A 358 -19.49 -39.03 -0.50
C THR A 358 -19.16 -37.56 -0.23
N GLY A 359 -18.22 -37.31 0.69
CA GLY A 359 -17.71 -35.98 1.01
C GLY A 359 -18.19 -35.36 2.33
N ILE A 360 -18.85 -36.13 3.21
CA ILE A 360 -19.08 -35.75 4.62
C ILE A 360 -18.14 -36.55 5.50
N PHE A 361 -17.31 -35.85 6.28
CA PHE A 361 -16.37 -36.45 7.22
C PHE A 361 -16.80 -36.07 8.64
N ILE A 362 -17.25 -37.07 9.39
CA ILE A 362 -17.76 -36.90 10.76
C ILE A 362 -16.59 -37.01 11.73
N GLY A 363 -16.31 -35.92 12.44
CA GLY A 363 -15.30 -35.89 13.49
C GLY A 363 -15.82 -36.44 14.82
N THR A 364 -14.92 -36.71 15.76
CA THR A 364 -15.20 -37.27 17.09
C THR A 364 -15.85 -36.29 18.07
N SER A 365 -16.05 -35.03 17.65
CA SER A 365 -16.52 -33.88 18.46
C SER A 365 -15.72 -33.59 19.73
N LYS A 366 -14.57 -34.24 19.92
CA LYS A 366 -13.65 -34.04 21.04
C LYS A 366 -12.29 -33.60 20.49
N CYS A 367 -11.82 -32.47 20.98
CA CYS A 367 -10.49 -31.96 20.68
C CYS A 367 -9.46 -32.68 21.55
N GLU A 368 -8.34 -33.09 20.96
CA GLU A 368 -7.23 -33.77 21.65
C GLU A 368 -6.44 -32.82 22.56
N GLN A 369 -6.46 -31.51 22.26
CA GLN A 369 -5.62 -30.52 22.95
C GLN A 369 -6.31 -29.85 24.14
N THR A 370 -7.62 -29.62 24.07
CA THR A 370 -8.36 -28.92 25.14
C THR A 370 -9.84 -29.32 25.17
N PRO A 371 -10.44 -29.48 26.36
CA PRO A 371 -11.88 -29.71 26.48
C PRO A 371 -12.72 -28.49 26.06
N ASN A 372 -12.14 -27.28 26.07
CA ASN A 372 -12.83 -26.04 25.70
C ASN A 372 -12.32 -25.48 24.35
N CYS A 373 -12.39 -26.33 23.31
CA CYS A 373 -11.91 -26.01 21.96
C CYS A 373 -12.75 -24.92 21.28
N PHE A 374 -12.09 -23.96 20.62
CA PHE A 374 -12.75 -22.87 19.88
C PHE A 374 -13.62 -23.39 18.73
N PHE A 375 -13.25 -24.54 18.17
CA PHE A 375 -13.97 -25.20 17.08
C PHE A 375 -15.05 -26.16 17.54
N ASN A 376 -15.33 -26.22 18.84
CA ASN A 376 -16.45 -27.02 19.32
C ASN A 376 -17.76 -26.56 18.65
N ASN A 377 -18.60 -27.53 18.29
CA ASN A 377 -19.87 -27.33 17.61
C ASN A 377 -19.75 -26.53 16.28
N THR A 378 -18.72 -26.86 15.49
CA THR A 378 -18.43 -26.22 14.19
C THR A 378 -18.43 -27.25 13.05
N LEU A 379 -19.07 -26.89 11.95
CA LEU A 379 -19.01 -27.59 10.66
C LEU A 379 -18.12 -26.79 9.71
N PHE A 380 -17.04 -27.41 9.24
CA PHE A 380 -16.16 -26.81 8.24
C PHE A 380 -16.56 -27.17 6.82
N ILE A 381 -16.42 -26.22 5.90
CA ILE A 381 -16.72 -26.39 4.48
C ILE A 381 -15.43 -26.09 3.73
N LEU A 382 -14.80 -27.11 3.17
CA LEU A 382 -13.50 -26.96 2.51
C LEU A 382 -13.66 -26.51 1.06
N ALA A 383 -12.95 -25.44 0.69
CA ALA A 383 -12.81 -25.08 -0.71
C ALA A 383 -12.14 -26.21 -1.50
N PRO A 384 -12.50 -26.44 -2.78
CA PRO A 384 -11.94 -27.52 -3.58
C PRO A 384 -10.41 -27.49 -3.72
N CYS A 385 -9.80 -26.31 -3.60
CA CYS A 385 -8.36 -26.14 -3.70
C CYS A 385 -7.57 -26.58 -2.45
N ILE A 386 -8.26 -26.82 -1.33
CA ILE A 386 -7.64 -27.26 -0.06
C ILE A 386 -8.22 -28.58 0.46
N SER A 387 -9.25 -29.11 -0.19
CA SER A 387 -9.96 -30.32 0.27
C SER A 387 -9.10 -31.59 0.24
N SER A 388 -8.01 -31.60 -0.52
CA SER A 388 -7.03 -32.68 -0.60
C SER A 388 -5.76 -32.45 0.23
N HIS A 389 -5.68 -31.35 0.98
CA HIS A 389 -4.50 -31.05 1.80
C HIS A 389 -4.49 -31.95 3.05
N LEU A 390 -3.70 -33.02 3.04
CA LEU A 390 -3.61 -33.98 4.15
C LEU A 390 -3.21 -33.35 5.47
N TRP A 391 -2.34 -32.32 5.44
CA TRP A 391 -2.00 -31.56 6.65
C TRP A 391 -3.24 -30.93 7.31
N LEU A 392 -4.14 -30.38 6.49
CA LEU A 392 -5.37 -29.76 6.97
C LEU A 392 -6.37 -30.80 7.46
N THR A 393 -6.62 -31.87 6.70
CA THR A 393 -7.68 -32.84 6.99
C THR A 393 -7.27 -33.89 8.03
N GLU A 394 -6.05 -34.44 7.95
CA GLU A 394 -5.60 -35.53 8.81
C GLU A 394 -4.86 -35.06 10.07
N ASN A 395 -4.44 -33.79 10.13
CA ASN A 395 -3.76 -33.25 11.33
C ASN A 395 -4.61 -32.16 11.98
N LEU A 396 -4.77 -31.01 11.34
CA LEU A 396 -5.42 -29.85 11.98
C LEU A 396 -6.89 -30.15 12.33
N LEU A 397 -7.73 -30.50 11.35
CA LEU A 397 -9.15 -30.76 11.60
C LEU A 397 -9.39 -31.99 12.47
N LYS A 398 -8.59 -33.06 12.26
CA LYS A 398 -8.68 -34.31 13.01
C LYS A 398 -8.37 -34.12 14.49
N SER A 399 -7.29 -33.39 14.81
CA SER A 399 -6.91 -33.13 16.21
C SER A 399 -7.96 -32.33 16.99
N HIS A 400 -8.81 -31.55 16.31
CA HIS A 400 -9.95 -30.86 16.92
C HIS A 400 -11.25 -31.68 16.93
N GLY A 401 -11.24 -32.92 16.44
CA GLY A 401 -12.44 -33.75 16.30
C GLY A 401 -13.50 -33.13 15.39
N ALA A 402 -13.08 -32.30 14.43
CA ALA A 402 -13.96 -31.45 13.66
C ALA A 402 -14.71 -32.20 12.55
N THR A 403 -15.98 -31.84 12.34
CA THR A 403 -16.76 -32.33 11.20
C THR A 403 -16.57 -31.40 10.01
N TYR A 404 -16.30 -31.95 8.83
CA TYR A 404 -16.11 -31.16 7.62
C TYR A 404 -16.74 -31.78 6.37
N ILE A 405 -17.03 -30.93 5.39
CA ILE A 405 -17.51 -31.33 4.07
C ILE A 405 -16.60 -30.79 2.97
N THR A 406 -16.45 -31.56 1.90
CA THR A 406 -15.65 -31.16 0.71
C THR A 406 -16.52 -30.85 -0.51
N SER A 407 -17.84 -31.01 -0.37
CA SER A 407 -18.85 -30.70 -1.39
C SER A 407 -19.92 -29.79 -0.79
N LEU A 408 -20.55 -28.97 -1.63
CA LEU A 408 -21.64 -28.09 -1.23
C LEU A 408 -23.01 -28.80 -1.23
N LEU A 409 -23.11 -29.98 -1.84
CA LEU A 409 -24.36 -30.75 -1.94
C LEU A 409 -25.00 -31.07 -0.57
N PRO A 410 -24.25 -31.38 0.50
CA PRO A 410 -24.84 -31.62 1.82
C PRO A 410 -25.53 -30.38 2.42
N LEU A 411 -25.12 -29.15 2.05
CA LEU A 411 -25.68 -27.90 2.60
C LEU A 411 -27.10 -27.63 2.14
N THR A 412 -27.49 -28.10 0.96
CA THR A 412 -28.84 -27.93 0.41
C THR A 412 -29.82 -28.99 0.90
N ARG A 413 -29.36 -29.99 1.66
CA ARG A 413 -30.16 -31.14 2.10
C ARG A 413 -30.32 -31.19 3.62
N LYS A 414 -31.38 -31.84 4.09
CA LYS A 414 -31.71 -31.94 5.53
C LYS A 414 -30.79 -32.88 6.33
N PHE A 415 -29.71 -33.41 5.74
CA PHE A 415 -28.86 -34.45 6.34
C PHE A 415 -27.78 -33.90 7.29
N LEU A 416 -27.45 -32.61 7.22
CA LEU A 416 -26.45 -32.04 8.12
C LEU A 416 -27.06 -31.74 9.50
N PRO A 417 -26.32 -32.00 10.59
CA PRO A 417 -26.76 -31.67 11.93
C PRO A 417 -26.97 -30.15 12.05
N LYS A 418 -28.21 -29.74 12.29
CA LYS A 418 -28.56 -28.32 12.53
C LYS A 418 -28.19 -27.88 13.94
N ARG A 419 -28.16 -28.84 14.87
CA ARG A 419 -27.83 -28.65 16.28
C ARG A 419 -26.88 -29.76 16.71
N CYS A 420 -25.96 -29.43 17.61
CA CYS A 420 -25.09 -30.41 18.25
C CYS A 420 -25.95 -31.34 19.13
N PRO A 421 -25.80 -32.67 19.02
CA PRO A 421 -26.55 -33.64 19.82
C PRO A 421 -26.30 -33.49 21.33
N GLU A 422 -25.07 -33.12 21.72
CA GLU A 422 -24.67 -33.04 23.13
C GLU A 422 -25.10 -31.73 23.80
N THR A 423 -25.02 -30.61 23.08
CA THR A 423 -25.28 -29.27 23.67
C THR A 423 -26.63 -28.68 23.27
N GLY A 424 -27.32 -29.27 22.29
CA GLY A 424 -28.54 -28.71 21.68
C GLY A 424 -28.34 -27.36 20.97
N ARG A 425 -27.12 -26.80 20.99
CA ARG A 425 -26.76 -25.53 20.37
C ARG A 425 -26.65 -25.69 18.87
N ARG A 426 -26.91 -24.61 18.15
CA ARG A 426 -26.83 -24.59 16.69
C ARG A 426 -25.38 -24.77 16.22
N VAL A 427 -25.17 -25.59 15.20
CA VAL A 427 -23.85 -25.80 14.60
C VAL A 427 -23.41 -24.54 13.84
N ARG A 428 -22.22 -24.04 14.16
CA ARG A 428 -21.59 -22.92 13.44
C ARG A 428 -21.03 -23.41 12.11
N LYS A 429 -21.25 -22.68 11.02
CA LYS A 429 -20.74 -23.03 9.69
C LYS A 429 -19.59 -22.11 9.31
N ILE A 430 -18.43 -22.69 8.99
CA ILE A 430 -17.24 -21.94 8.60
C ILE A 430 -16.70 -22.51 7.29
N ALA A 431 -16.58 -21.66 6.28
CA ALA A 431 -15.91 -22.02 5.04
C ALA A 431 -14.40 -21.76 5.16
N LEU A 432 -13.60 -22.81 4.97
CA LEU A 432 -12.15 -22.70 4.90
C LEU A 432 -11.76 -22.51 3.44
N VAL A 433 -11.00 -21.46 3.18
CA VAL A 433 -10.56 -21.09 1.83
C VAL A 433 -9.05 -20.89 1.80
N GLU A 434 -8.47 -20.93 0.62
CA GLU A 434 -7.09 -20.49 0.38
C GLU A 434 -7.14 -19.05 -0.12
N SER A 435 -6.90 -18.08 0.75
CA SER A 435 -6.99 -16.65 0.40
C SER A 435 -5.99 -16.23 -0.69
N ASN A 436 -4.88 -16.97 -0.85
CA ASN A 436 -3.91 -16.76 -1.92
C ASN A 436 -4.42 -17.20 -3.31
N ARG A 437 -5.46 -18.05 -3.36
CA ARG A 437 -6.10 -18.53 -4.60
C ARG A 437 -7.39 -17.76 -4.87
N ARG A 438 -7.26 -16.46 -5.14
CA ARG A 438 -8.39 -15.50 -5.18
C ARG A 438 -9.50 -15.89 -6.14
N GLU A 439 -9.21 -16.32 -7.35
CA GLU A 439 -10.25 -16.66 -8.33
C GLU A 439 -10.99 -17.94 -7.96
N GLN A 440 -10.27 -18.94 -7.44
CA GLN A 440 -10.90 -20.16 -6.91
C GLN A 440 -11.73 -19.86 -5.67
N THR A 441 -11.24 -18.99 -4.78
CA THR A 441 -11.95 -18.56 -3.57
C THR A 441 -13.18 -17.73 -3.91
N LYS A 442 -13.10 -16.76 -4.82
CA LYS A 442 -14.27 -16.01 -5.32
C LYS A 442 -15.29 -16.93 -5.97
N ALA A 443 -14.86 -17.84 -6.84
CA ALA A 443 -15.75 -18.80 -7.49
C ALA A 443 -16.42 -19.72 -6.47
N PHE A 444 -15.69 -20.15 -5.44
CA PHE A 444 -16.22 -20.96 -4.35
C PHE A 444 -17.21 -20.18 -3.47
N MET A 445 -16.89 -18.94 -3.11
CA MET A 445 -17.76 -18.04 -2.36
C MET A 445 -19.05 -17.74 -3.13
N TYR A 446 -18.95 -17.47 -4.43
CA TYR A 446 -20.10 -17.27 -5.30
C TYR A 446 -21.00 -18.50 -5.38
N ARG A 447 -20.40 -19.71 -5.42
CA ARG A 447 -21.17 -20.97 -5.35
C ARG A 447 -21.88 -21.14 -4.01
N LEU A 448 -21.24 -20.77 -2.90
CA LEU A 448 -21.85 -20.77 -1.57
C LEU A 448 -23.02 -19.81 -1.48
N GLU A 449 -22.84 -18.59 -1.99
CA GLU A 449 -23.88 -17.55 -1.99
C GLU A 449 -25.12 -17.99 -2.77
N LYS A 450 -24.91 -18.58 -3.94
CA LYS A 450 -25.98 -19.12 -4.79
C LYS A 450 -26.85 -20.20 -4.14
N LEU A 451 -26.39 -20.82 -3.05
CA LEU A 451 -27.20 -21.79 -2.33
C LEU A 451 -28.37 -21.15 -1.60
N ASN A 452 -28.36 -19.82 -1.40
CA ASN A 452 -29.41 -19.06 -0.72
C ASN A 452 -29.89 -19.76 0.55
N LEU A 453 -28.94 -20.18 1.39
CA LEU A 453 -29.24 -20.99 2.57
C LEU A 453 -30.13 -20.19 3.51
N THR A 454 -31.20 -20.82 3.97
CA THR A 454 -32.13 -20.25 4.93
C THR A 454 -32.18 -21.04 6.22
N ARG A 455 -32.43 -20.31 7.29
CA ARG A 455 -32.65 -20.81 8.65
C ARG A 455 -34.07 -21.34 8.78
N SER A 456 -34.35 -22.05 9.88
CA SER A 456 -35.70 -22.56 10.17
C SER A 456 -36.75 -21.47 10.38
N ASN A 457 -36.33 -20.26 10.73
CA ASN A 457 -37.18 -19.07 10.85
C ASN A 457 -37.33 -18.29 9.52
N GLY A 458 -36.80 -18.81 8.40
CA GLY A 458 -36.88 -18.16 7.09
C GLY A 458 -35.78 -17.13 6.80
N GLU A 459 -34.98 -16.74 7.79
CA GLU A 459 -33.87 -15.79 7.61
C GLU A 459 -32.70 -16.39 6.82
N ARG A 460 -31.88 -15.54 6.20
CA ARG A 460 -30.65 -15.97 5.51
C ARG A 460 -29.63 -16.56 6.49
N ASP A 461 -29.04 -17.70 6.12
CA ASP A 461 -28.02 -18.40 6.89
C ASP A 461 -26.62 -18.10 6.37
N TRP A 462 -25.98 -17.11 6.98
CA TRP A 462 -24.64 -16.65 6.62
C TRP A 462 -23.54 -17.64 6.98
N ILE A 463 -22.62 -17.88 6.06
CA ILE A 463 -21.42 -18.68 6.27
C ILE A 463 -20.20 -17.76 6.30
N MET A 464 -19.47 -17.76 7.42
CA MET A 464 -18.22 -17.03 7.53
C MET A 464 -17.12 -17.76 6.75
N ALA A 465 -16.41 -17.06 5.88
CA ALA A 465 -15.26 -17.59 5.17
C ALA A 465 -13.96 -17.04 5.76
N VAL A 466 -13.06 -17.96 6.10
CA VAL A 466 -11.76 -17.65 6.71
C VAL A 466 -10.66 -18.41 5.99
N ASP A 467 -9.47 -17.83 5.97
CA ASP A 467 -8.30 -18.54 5.47
C ASP A 467 -7.98 -19.73 6.38
N TRP A 468 -7.68 -20.89 5.79
CA TRP A 468 -7.45 -22.12 6.54
C TRP A 468 -6.28 -22.02 7.53
N ARG A 469 -5.31 -21.13 7.31
CA ARG A 469 -4.17 -20.89 8.22
C ARG A 469 -4.60 -20.35 9.59
N LEU A 470 -5.84 -19.86 9.72
CA LEU A 470 -6.44 -19.57 11.02
C LEU A 470 -6.35 -20.78 11.96
N LEU A 471 -6.56 -22.01 11.45
CA LEU A 471 -6.49 -23.21 12.26
C LEU A 471 -5.10 -23.40 12.89
N GLU A 472 -4.03 -23.09 12.16
CA GLU A 472 -2.66 -23.20 12.68
C GLU A 472 -2.41 -22.24 13.85
N LYS A 473 -3.02 -21.05 13.80
CA LYS A 473 -2.93 -20.07 14.87
C LYS A 473 -3.76 -20.47 16.08
N VAL A 474 -4.95 -21.01 15.86
CA VAL A 474 -5.80 -21.49 16.97
C VAL A 474 -5.13 -22.67 17.69
N VAL A 475 -4.49 -23.60 16.98
CA VAL A 475 -3.72 -24.68 17.62
C VAL A 475 -2.61 -24.13 18.53
N LYS A 476 -1.93 -23.05 18.12
CA LYS A 476 -0.88 -22.42 18.95
C LYS A 476 -1.49 -21.70 20.16
N MET A 477 -2.60 -21.01 19.97
CA MET A 477 -3.31 -20.31 21.05
C MET A 477 -3.87 -21.28 22.10
N GLU A 478 -4.46 -22.41 21.67
CA GLU A 478 -4.95 -23.46 22.58
C GLU A 478 -3.81 -24.16 23.35
N LYS A 479 -2.55 -23.99 22.92
CA LYS A 479 -1.34 -24.42 23.62
C LYS A 479 -0.74 -23.38 24.57
N GLY A 480 -1.37 -22.20 24.72
CA GLY A 480 -0.99 -21.18 25.69
C GLY A 480 -0.21 -19.98 25.15
N ASP A 481 -0.07 -19.83 23.82
CA ASP A 481 0.53 -18.62 23.22
C ASP A 481 -0.51 -17.48 23.15
N GLU A 482 -0.22 -16.32 23.74
CA GLU A 482 -1.08 -15.12 23.65
C GLU A 482 -0.98 -14.45 22.28
N LEU A 483 -2.11 -14.32 21.58
CA LEU A 483 -2.28 -13.45 20.42
C LEU A 483 -3.67 -12.80 20.47
N GLY A 484 -3.76 -11.57 19.96
CA GLY A 484 -4.99 -10.78 19.88
C GLY A 484 -6.07 -11.39 18.98
N ASP A 485 -7.00 -10.58 18.46
CA ASP A 485 -8.16 -11.08 17.70
C ASP A 485 -7.78 -11.65 16.30
N ILE A 486 -7.31 -12.89 16.30
CA ILE A 486 -6.87 -13.64 15.10
C ILE A 486 -8.02 -13.88 14.11
N TRP A 487 -9.27 -13.90 14.56
CA TRP A 487 -10.40 -14.16 13.68
C TRP A 487 -10.60 -13.03 12.66
N HIS A 488 -10.36 -11.79 13.06
CA HIS A 488 -10.42 -10.64 12.15
C HIS A 488 -9.29 -10.64 11.12
N GLN A 489 -8.09 -11.11 11.52
CA GLN A 489 -6.92 -11.12 10.64
C GLN A 489 -7.06 -12.11 9.46
N TYR A 490 -7.68 -13.26 9.70
CA TYR A 490 -7.83 -14.32 8.69
C TYR A 490 -9.22 -14.36 8.04
N ARG A 491 -10.10 -13.39 8.35
CA ARG A 491 -11.42 -13.30 7.73
C ARG A 491 -11.32 -12.90 6.27
N VAL A 492 -11.90 -13.72 5.41
CA VAL A 492 -11.93 -13.50 3.95
C VAL A 492 -13.27 -12.90 3.52
N GLY A 493 -14.37 -13.29 4.15
CA GLY A 493 -15.69 -12.74 3.83
C GLY A 493 -16.84 -13.45 4.54
N ILE A 494 -18.06 -13.16 4.08
CA ILE A 494 -19.29 -13.86 4.46
C ILE A 494 -20.04 -14.19 3.16
N ALA A 495 -20.56 -15.41 3.05
CA ALA A 495 -21.40 -15.89 1.94
C ALA A 495 -22.85 -16.13 2.39
#